data_AF-A0A0C2WPD1-F1
#
_entry.id   AF-A0A0C2WPD1-F1
#
_cell.length_a   1.000
_cell.length_b   1.000
_cell.length_c   1.000
_cell.angle_alpha   90.00
_cell.angle_beta   90.00
_cell.angle_gamma   90.00
#
_symmetry.space_group_name_H-M   'P 1'
#
loop_
_entity.id
_entity.type
_entity.pdbx_description
1 polymer ?
#
loop_
_entity_poly.entity_id
_entity_poly.type
_entity_poly.pdbx_seq_one_letter_code
_entity_poly.pdbx_strand_id
1 'polypeptide(L)' 'MPSTYSHHFDTPVFKGAVTINTGLYINGQWVDPVEGDTIDIVNPTTGRKITAVAGGSAKDVDIAVQAAKKGY' A
#
# COMPACT_ATOMS: atom_id res chain seq x y z
N MET A 1 -7.14 -7.00 7.16
CA MET A 1 -6.22 -7.58 6.15
C MET A 1 -6.24 -6.59 5.01
N PRO A 2 -5.11 -5.97 4.70
CA PRO A 2 -5.11 -4.86 3.78
C PRO A 2 -5.48 -5.29 2.38
N SER A 3 -6.10 -4.34 1.68
CA SER A 3 -6.54 -4.53 0.32
C SER A 3 -5.35 -4.80 -0.61
N THR A 4 -5.64 -5.43 -1.74
CA THR A 4 -4.67 -5.68 -2.80
C THR A 4 -5.16 -5.04 -4.09
N TYR A 5 -4.22 -4.54 -4.87
CA TYR A 5 -4.43 -4.01 -6.21
C TYR A 5 -3.84 -4.98 -7.22
N SER A 6 -4.66 -5.43 -8.17
CA SER A 6 -4.20 -6.27 -9.28
C SER A 6 -4.16 -5.48 -10.58
N HIS A 7 -3.02 -5.53 -11.26
CA HIS A 7 -2.83 -4.93 -12.58
C HIS A 7 -2.44 -5.99 -13.60
N HIS A 8 -3.11 -5.98 -14.76
CA HIS A 8 -2.76 -6.87 -15.86
C HIS A 8 -1.89 -6.13 -16.87
N PHE A 9 -0.65 -6.56 -16.99
CA PHE A 9 0.28 -6.03 -17.98
C PHE A 9 0.14 -6.81 -19.29
N ASP A 10 0.08 -6.09 -20.40
CA ASP A 10 0.21 -6.64 -21.75
C ASP A 10 1.28 -5.84 -22.49
N THR A 11 2.54 -6.17 -22.21
CA THR A 11 3.71 -5.53 -22.84
C THR A 11 4.52 -6.57 -23.61
N PRO A 12 5.38 -6.16 -24.57
CA PRO A 12 6.23 -7.10 -25.30
C PRO A 12 7.18 -7.91 -24.40
N VAL A 13 7.54 -7.39 -23.23
CA VAL A 13 8.50 -8.00 -22.29
C VAL A 13 7.87 -8.74 -21.12
N PHE A 14 6.61 -8.44 -20.81
CA PHE A 14 5.88 -9.09 -19.72
C PHE A 14 4.37 -9.07 -19.98
N LYS A 15 3.75 -10.25 -19.84
CA LYS A 15 2.31 -10.45 -19.95
C LYS A 15 1.82 -11.23 -18.74
N GLY A 16 0.92 -10.63 -17.97
CA GLY A 16 0.40 -11.27 -16.76
C GLY A 16 -0.19 -10.31 -15.75
N ALA A 17 -0.86 -10.88 -14.74
CA ALA A 17 -1.38 -10.13 -13.60
C ALA A 17 -0.32 -10.03 -12.50
N VAL A 18 -0.15 -8.84 -11.95
CA VAL A 18 0.64 -8.57 -10.75
C VAL A 18 -0.30 -8.09 -9.67
N THR A 19 -0.20 -8.67 -8.47
CA THR A 19 -0.97 -8.29 -7.30
C THR A 19 -0.05 -7.61 -6.29
N ILE A 20 -0.44 -6.43 -5.83
CA ILE A 20 0.33 -5.57 -4.94
C ILE A 20 -0.52 -5.26 -3.71
N ASN A 21 0.03 -5.43 -2.51
CA ASN A 21 -0.64 -5.01 -1.28
C ASN A 21 -0.68 -3.49 -1.17
N THR A 22 -1.83 -2.94 -0.73
CA THR A 22 -2.03 -1.50 -0.57
C THR A 22 -2.02 -1.03 0.88
N GLY A 23 -1.74 -1.94 1.83
CA GLY A 23 -1.60 -1.64 3.26
C GLY A 23 -0.26 -1.04 3.64
N LEU A 24 -0.11 -0.67 4.91
CA LEU A 24 1.18 -0.30 5.50
C LEU A 24 2.00 -1.56 5.77
N TYR A 25 3.30 -1.53 5.52
CA TYR A 25 4.18 -2.66 5.86
C TYR A 25 4.94 -2.38 7.16
N ILE A 26 4.47 -2.96 8.26
CA ILE A 26 5.00 -2.73 9.61
C ILE A 26 5.29 -4.08 10.26
N ASN A 27 6.48 -4.20 10.88
CA ASN A 27 6.91 -5.41 11.59
C ASN A 27 6.83 -6.70 10.75
N GLY A 28 7.20 -6.63 9.47
CA GLY A 28 7.18 -7.77 8.55
C GLY A 28 5.79 -8.16 8.03
N GLN A 29 4.75 -7.38 8.35
CA GLN A 29 3.36 -7.68 8.00
C GLN A 29 2.69 -6.50 7.30
N TRP A 30 1.75 -6.81 6.42
CA TRP A 30 0.86 -5.82 5.83
C TRP A 30 -0.31 -5.57 6.77
N VAL A 31 -0.51 -4.32 7.19
CA VAL A 31 -1.54 -3.88 8.12
C VAL A 31 -2.39 -2.75 7.53
N ASP A 32 -3.63 -2.66 8.01
CA ASP A 32 -4.51 -1.53 7.75
C ASP A 32 -4.09 -0.33 8.62
N PRO A 33 -4.26 0.91 8.15
CA PRO A 33 -3.91 2.11 8.94
C PRO A 33 -4.84 2.24 10.14
N VAL A 34 -4.31 2.72 11.27
CA VAL A 34 -5.05 2.82 12.55
C VAL A 34 -6.32 3.65 12.42
N GLU A 35 -6.26 4.75 11.65
CA GLU A 35 -7.40 5.67 11.48
C GLU A 35 -8.28 5.32 10.26
N GLY A 36 -7.89 4.30 9.48
CA GLY A 36 -8.68 3.83 8.33
C GLY A 36 -8.61 4.73 7.08
N ASP A 37 -7.80 5.81 7.12
CA ASP A 37 -7.65 6.72 6.01
C ASP A 37 -6.97 6.07 4.80
N THR A 38 -7.28 6.60 3.61
CA THR A 38 -6.69 6.14 2.35
C THR A 38 -6.26 7.31 1.48
N ILE A 39 -5.26 7.08 0.64
CA ILE A 39 -4.74 8.04 -0.33
C ILE A 39 -5.08 7.52 -1.73
N ASP A 40 -5.79 8.35 -2.48
CA ASP A 40 -6.14 8.03 -3.87
C ASP A 40 -4.93 8.20 -4.79
N ILE A 41 -4.61 7.14 -5.51
CA ILE A 41 -3.54 7.15 -6.52
C ILE A 41 -4.19 7.41 -7.87
N VAL A 42 -3.88 8.57 -8.42
CA VAL A 42 -4.42 9.03 -9.71
C VAL A 42 -3.36 8.95 -10.79
N ASN A 43 -3.77 8.55 -11.99
CA ASN A 43 -2.89 8.55 -13.15
C ASN A 43 -2.68 10.00 -13.63
N PRO A 44 -1.45 10.53 -13.64
CA PRO A 44 -1.19 11.91 -14.02
C PRO A 44 -1.47 12.21 -15.50
N THR A 45 -1.51 11.20 -16.38
CA THR A 45 -1.75 11.41 -17.82
C THR A 45 -3.23 11.41 -18.19
N THR A 46 -4.07 10.75 -17.39
CA THR A 46 -5.51 10.61 -17.68
C THR A 46 -6.42 11.21 -16.62
N GLY A 47 -5.88 11.57 -15.45
CA GLY A 47 -6.63 12.04 -14.29
C GLY A 47 -7.51 10.97 -13.62
N ARG A 48 -7.47 9.71 -14.10
CA ARG A 48 -8.32 8.64 -13.59
C ARG A 48 -7.70 7.99 -12.35
N LYS A 49 -8.53 7.65 -11.36
CA LYS A 49 -8.13 6.87 -10.18
C LYS A 49 -7.67 5.47 -10.61
N ILE A 50 -6.47 5.10 -10.18
CA ILE A 50 -5.87 3.78 -10.37
C ILE A 50 -6.34 2.87 -9.23
N THR A 51 -6.10 3.29 -7.99
CA THR A 51 -6.42 2.56 -6.76
C THR A 51 -6.38 3.50 -5.55
N ALA A 52 -6.61 2.97 -4.35
CA ALA A 52 -6.37 3.65 -3.08
C ALA A 52 -5.39 2.84 -2.22
N VAL A 53 -4.46 3.53 -1.57
CA VAL A 53 -3.48 2.95 -0.63
C VAL A 53 -3.74 3.41 0.79
N ALA A 54 -3.29 2.66 1.79
CA ALA A 54 -3.41 3.04 3.19
C ALA A 54 -2.76 4.40 3.44
N GLY A 55 -3.53 5.33 4.01
CA GLY A 55 -3.07 6.63 4.47
C GLY A 55 -2.56 6.50 5.89
N GLY A 56 -1.23 6.44 6.06
CA GLY A 56 -0.62 6.36 7.38
C GLY A 56 -0.80 7.64 8.19
N SER A 57 -1.16 7.47 9.46
CA SER A 57 -1.26 8.54 10.46
C SER A 57 0.00 8.59 11.34
N ALA A 58 0.12 9.62 12.19
CA ALA A 58 1.19 9.69 13.19
C ALA A 58 1.23 8.46 14.12
N LYS A 59 0.07 7.86 14.42
CA LYS A 59 -0.02 6.65 15.24
C LYS A 59 0.62 5.45 14.56
N ASP A 60 0.41 5.30 13.26
CA ASP A 60 1.03 4.23 12.48
C ASP A 60 2.56 4.37 12.47
N VAL A 61 3.05 5.61 12.39
CA VAL A 61 4.49 5.92 12.51
C VAL A 61 5.03 5.51 13.88
N ASP A 62 4.33 5.85 14.96
CA ASP A 62 4.74 5.47 16.32
C ASP A 62 4.80 3.94 16.49
N ILE A 63 3.81 3.20 15.97
CA ILE A 63 3.80 1.74 15.98
C ILE A 63 4.99 1.18 15.19
N ALA A 64 5.26 1.73 14.00
CA ALA A 64 6.39 1.31 13.17
C ALA A 64 7.74 1.55 13.87
N VAL A 65 7.91 2.70 14.52
CA VAL A 65 9.12 3.03 15.28
C VAL A 65 9.28 2.09 16.48
N GLN A 66 8.21 1.80 17.21
CA GLN A 66 8.25 0.86 18.34
C GLN A 66 8.59 -0.57 17.87
N ALA A 67 8.03 -1.01 16.75
CA ALA A 67 8.35 -2.31 16.17
C ALA A 67 9.82 -2.39 15.75
N ALA A 68 10.33 -1.37 15.06
CA ALA A 68 11.73 -1.29 14.66
C ALA A 68 12.68 -1.32 15.87
N LYS A 69 12.34 -0.62 16.97
CA LYS A 69 13.12 -0.65 18.21
C LYS A 69 13.19 -2.03 18.88
N LYS A 70 12.13 -2.84 18.75
CA LYS A 70 12.10 -4.21 19.31
C LYS A 70 12.88 -5.22 18.46
N GLY A 71 13.11 -4.91 17.18
CA GLY A 71 13.83 -5.77 16.25
C GLY A 71 15.35 -5.57 16.23
N TYR A 72 15.87 -4.60 16.99
CA TYR A 72 17.29 -4.36 17.22
C TYR A 72 17.74 -5.07 18.50
#